data_AF-A0A3A4X6M7-F1
#
_entry.id   AF-A0A3A4X6M7-F1
#
_cell.length_a   1.000
_cell.length_b   1.000
_cell.length_c   1.000
_cell.angle_alpha   90.00
_cell.angle_beta   90.00
_cell.angle_gamma   90.00
#
_symmetry.space_group_name_H-M   'P 1'
#
loop_
_entity.id
_entity.type
_entity.pdbx_description
1 polymer ?
#
loop_
_entity_poly.entity_id
_entity_poly.type
_entity_poly.pdbx_seq_one_letter_code
_entity_poly.pdbx_strand_id
1 'polypeptide(L)'
;MLGPPALLAKSESPEFCSSCHVMQAEYEAWFHEGAHRTVRCVDCHLPHQNVFAHYLWKSIDGMKDVVVFYSGTVPDRIRISDHGQEVLQGNCVRCHETTVWRIDRERGCWECHRRLSHTRSGAILTN
;
A
#
# COMPACT_ATOMS: atom_id res chain seq x y z
N MET A 1 19.53 9.09 11.96
CA MET A 1 18.94 8.13 11.00
C MET A 1 19.25 6.74 11.52
N LEU A 2 18.24 5.94 11.84
CA LEU A 2 18.41 4.58 12.37
C LEU A 2 18.63 3.61 11.19
N GLY A 3 19.76 2.90 11.14
CA GLY A 3 20.07 1.90 10.11
C GLY A 3 20.74 2.43 8.82
N PRO A 4 21.26 1.54 7.94
CA PRO A 4 21.89 1.94 6.69
C PRO A 4 20.87 2.53 5.71
N PRO A 5 21.03 3.79 5.24
CA PRO A 5 20.03 4.48 4.41
C PRO A 5 19.62 3.69 3.15
N ALA A 6 20.57 2.99 2.54
CA ALA A 6 20.33 2.17 1.36
C ALA A 6 19.40 0.97 1.62
N LEU A 7 19.49 0.35 2.81
CA LEU A 7 18.62 -0.77 3.17
C LEU A 7 17.19 -0.31 3.39
N LEU A 8 17.01 0.84 4.06
CA LEU A 8 15.70 1.43 4.27
C LEU A 8 15.03 1.77 2.92
N ALA A 9 15.75 2.48 2.05
CA ALA A 9 15.25 2.84 0.72
C ALA A 9 14.85 1.60 -0.09
N LYS A 10 15.67 0.54 -0.07
CA LYS A 10 15.35 -0.73 -0.74
C LYS A 10 14.09 -1.38 -0.16
N SER A 11 13.97 -1.44 1.17
CA SER A 11 12.81 -2.05 1.83
C SER A 11 11.49 -1.29 1.64
N GLU A 12 11.54 -0.11 1.04
CA GLU A 12 10.39 0.74 0.72
C GLU A 12 10.09 0.74 -0.79
N SER A 13 10.87 0.01 -1.61
CA SER A 13 10.68 -0.04 -3.05
C SER A 13 9.56 -1.03 -3.44
N PRO A 14 8.82 -0.74 -4.52
CA PRO A 14 7.82 -1.69 -5.05
C PRO A 14 8.38 -3.09 -5.34
N GLU A 15 9.62 -3.16 -5.83
CA GLU A 15 10.31 -4.43 -6.15
C GLU A 15 10.62 -5.26 -4.90
N PHE A 16 10.87 -4.61 -3.76
CA PHE A 16 10.99 -5.32 -2.49
C PHE A 16 9.65 -5.90 -2.05
N CYS A 17 8.57 -5.14 -2.16
CA CYS A 17 7.23 -5.63 -1.85
C CYS A 17 6.82 -6.82 -2.74
N SER A 18 7.18 -6.81 -4.02
CA SER A 18 6.91 -7.90 -4.96
C SER A 18 7.89 -9.08 -4.87
N SER A 19 8.85 -9.05 -3.94
CA SER A 19 9.82 -10.15 -3.77
C SER A 19 9.18 -11.42 -3.20
N CYS A 20 8.03 -11.28 -2.53
CA CYS A 20 7.17 -12.40 -2.14
C CYS A 20 6.13 -12.66 -3.24
N HIS A 21 6.00 -13.91 -3.69
CA HIS A 21 5.06 -14.24 -4.78
C HIS A 21 3.61 -13.85 -4.49
N VAL A 22 3.18 -13.91 -3.21
CA VAL A 22 1.82 -13.53 -2.78
C VAL A 22 1.48 -12.06 -3.02
N MET A 23 2.50 -11.20 -3.19
CA MET A 23 2.33 -9.76 -3.43
C MET A 23 2.46 -9.37 -4.92
N GLN A 24 2.79 -10.31 -5.81
CA GLN A 24 3.01 -9.99 -7.23
C GLN A 24 1.76 -9.44 -7.91
N ALA A 25 0.58 -9.99 -7.61
CA ALA A 25 -0.69 -9.49 -8.16
C ALA A 25 -0.97 -8.03 -7.77
N GLU A 26 -0.66 -7.65 -6.52
CA GLU A 26 -0.84 -6.28 -6.03
C GLU A 26 0.12 -5.30 -6.74
N TYR A 27 1.37 -5.73 -6.94
CA TYR A 27 2.38 -4.99 -7.70
C TYR A 27 1.97 -4.81 -9.17
N GLU A 28 1.51 -5.87 -9.84
CA GLU A 28 1.07 -5.80 -11.23
C GLU A 28 -0.14 -4.87 -11.38
N ALA A 29 -1.13 -4.98 -10.49
CA ALA A 29 -2.29 -4.11 -10.50
C ALA A 29 -1.91 -2.64 -10.26
N TRP A 30 -0.97 -2.36 -9.34
CA TRP A 30 -0.40 -1.02 -9.12
C TRP A 30 0.27 -0.49 -10.39
N PHE A 31 1.08 -1.31 -11.06
CA PHE A 31 1.80 -0.94 -12.27
C PHE A 31 0.85 -0.65 -13.44
N HIS A 32 -0.15 -1.51 -13.65
CA HIS A 32 -1.12 -1.41 -14.75
C HIS A 32 -2.16 -0.31 -14.55
N GLU A 33 -2.52 0.03 -13.31
CA GLU A 33 -3.43 1.15 -13.05
C GLU A 33 -2.87 2.49 -13.54
N GLY A 34 -1.54 2.65 -13.51
CA GLY A 34 -0.83 3.77 -14.12
C GLY A 34 -0.92 5.10 -13.37
N ALA A 35 -2.00 5.37 -12.63
CA ALA A 35 -2.18 6.62 -11.88
C ALA A 35 -1.11 6.86 -10.81
N HIS A 36 -0.56 5.78 -10.23
CA HIS A 36 0.39 5.83 -9.12
C HIS A 36 1.67 5.02 -9.37
N ARG A 37 1.95 4.61 -10.61
CA ARG A 37 3.10 3.75 -10.95
C ARG A 37 4.49 4.39 -10.70
N THR A 38 4.52 5.65 -10.26
CA THR A 38 5.74 6.41 -9.96
C THR A 38 5.91 6.70 -8.46
N VAL A 39 4.95 6.30 -7.62
CA VAL A 39 5.05 6.43 -6.14
C VAL A 39 5.23 5.05 -5.51
N ARG A 40 5.79 4.98 -4.31
CA ARG A 40 6.10 3.70 -3.66
C ARG A 40 4.89 3.14 -2.94
N CYS A 41 4.85 1.82 -2.73
CA CYS A 41 3.79 1.16 -1.95
C CYS A 41 3.62 1.80 -0.56
N VAL A 42 4.75 2.13 0.10
CA VAL A 42 4.76 2.76 1.43
C VAL A 42 4.21 4.18 1.46
N ASP A 43 4.13 4.87 0.31
CA ASP A 43 3.58 6.22 0.25
C ASP A 43 2.05 6.21 0.43
N CYS A 44 1.42 5.07 0.15
CA CYS A 44 0.01 4.78 0.39
C CYS A 44 -0.22 3.95 1.67
N HIS A 45 0.62 2.92 1.90
CA HIS A 45 0.37 1.90 2.92
C HIS A 45 1.03 2.12 4.28
N LEU A 46 1.93 3.11 4.43
CA LEU A 46 2.55 3.43 5.72
C LEU A 46 2.21 4.87 6.16
N PRO A 47 2.20 5.15 7.48
CA PRO A 47 1.94 6.49 7.99
C PRO A 47 3.04 7.49 7.65
N HIS A 48 2.68 8.75 7.42
CA HIS A 48 3.61 9.85 7.08
C HIS A 48 3.55 11.03 8.07
N GLN A 49 2.82 10.91 9.18
CA GLN A 49 2.72 11.97 10.20
C GLN A 49 4.06 12.32 10.84
N ASN A 50 4.93 11.33 11.03
CA ASN A 50 6.31 11.54 11.45
C ASN A 50 7.14 10.28 11.19
N VAL A 51 8.47 10.47 11.18
CA VAL A 51 9.44 9.40 10.88
C VAL A 51 9.37 8.23 11.88
N PHE A 52 9.08 8.52 13.16
CA PHE A 52 8.98 7.48 14.18
C PHE A 52 7.78 6.55 13.92
N ALA A 53 6.59 7.12 13.70
CA ALA A 53 5.38 6.36 13.39
C ALA A 53 5.56 5.54 12.10
N HIS A 54 6.18 6.12 11.07
CA HIS A 54 6.47 5.42 9.82
C HIS A 54 7.27 4.13 10.06
N TYR A 55 8.39 4.23 10.76
CA TYR A 55 9.25 3.06 11.00
C TYR A 55 8.66 2.09 12.02
N LEU A 56 7.92 2.57 13.02
CA LEU A 56 7.21 1.70 13.96
C LEU A 56 6.22 0.79 13.22
N TRP A 57 5.34 1.38 12.40
CA TRP A 57 4.36 0.63 11.63
C TRP A 57 4.99 -0.22 10.54
N LYS A 58 6.06 0.27 9.88
CA LYS A 58 6.87 -0.55 8.96
C LYS A 58 7.35 -1.84 9.61
N SER A 59 7.85 -1.76 10.84
CA SER A 59 8.33 -2.93 11.58
C SER A 59 7.19 -3.85 12.00
N ILE A 60 6.07 -3.31 12.49
CA ILE A 60 4.90 -4.09 12.91
C ILE A 60 4.28 -4.83 11.72
N ASP A 61 3.98 -4.12 10.64
CA ASP A 61 3.34 -4.68 9.46
C ASP A 61 4.28 -5.67 8.75
N GLY A 62 5.55 -5.31 8.56
CA GLY A 62 6.54 -6.20 7.96
C GLY A 62 6.75 -7.49 8.76
N MET A 63 6.78 -7.42 10.10
CA MET A 63 6.87 -8.61 10.94
C MET A 63 5.61 -9.49 10.82
N LYS A 64 4.43 -8.87 10.82
CA LYS A 64 3.16 -9.57 10.63
C LYS A 64 3.12 -10.30 9.29
N ASP A 65 3.53 -9.64 8.20
CA ASP A 65 3.55 -10.22 6.86
C ASP A 65 4.48 -11.42 6.78
N VAL A 66 5.69 -11.32 7.36
CA VAL A 66 6.64 -12.43 7.46
C VAL A 66 6.04 -13.61 8.23
N VAL A 67 5.42 -13.36 9.39
CA VAL A 67 4.80 -14.41 10.21
C VAL A 67 3.69 -15.12 9.43
N VAL A 68 2.78 -14.38 8.78
CA VAL A 68 1.64 -14.94 8.03
C VAL A 68 2.12 -15.71 6.78
N PHE A 69 3.18 -15.23 6.12
CA PHE A 69 3.77 -15.92 4.99
C PHE A 69 4.39 -17.27 5.41
N TYR A 70 5.22 -17.28 6.45
CA TYR A 70 5.88 -18.51 6.90
C TYR A 70 4.97 -19.48 7.65
N SER A 71 3.87 -19.01 8.25
CA SER A 71 2.85 -19.90 8.82
C SER A 71 2.01 -20.61 7.75
N GLY A 72 2.08 -20.18 6.49
CA GLY A 72 1.25 -20.71 5.41
C GLY A 72 -0.22 -20.30 5.53
N THR A 73 -0.52 -19.23 6.26
CA THR A 73 -1.90 -18.77 6.51
C THR A 73 -2.25 -17.50 5.74
N VAL A 74 -1.57 -17.26 4.61
CA VAL A 74 -1.94 -16.17 3.70
C VAL A 74 -3.34 -16.47 3.13
N PRO A 75 -4.31 -15.55 3.25
CA PRO A 75 -5.66 -15.78 2.74
C PRO A 75 -5.69 -15.75 1.21
N ASP A 76 -6.61 -16.50 0.61
CA ASP A 76 -6.86 -16.49 -0.85
C ASP A 76 -7.12 -15.08 -1.39
N ARG A 77 -7.75 -14.24 -0.57
CA ARG A 77 -7.96 -12.83 -0.84
C ARG A 77 -7.40 -11.97 0.28
N ILE A 78 -6.31 -11.29 -0.02
CA ILE A 78 -5.67 -10.35 0.87
C ILE A 78 -6.55 -9.09 0.95
N ARG A 79 -6.79 -8.63 2.18
CA ARG A 79 -7.55 -7.41 2.46
C ARG A 79 -6.76 -6.57 3.45
N ILE A 80 -6.75 -5.27 3.19
CA ILE A 80 -6.17 -4.30 4.11
C ILE A 80 -6.94 -4.31 5.44
N SER A 81 -6.22 -4.20 6.56
CA SER A 81 -6.82 -4.09 7.90
C SER A 81 -7.55 -2.77 8.07
N ASP A 82 -8.38 -2.65 9.11
CA ASP A 82 -9.06 -1.38 9.44
C ASP A 82 -8.04 -0.26 9.70
N HIS A 83 -6.97 -0.55 10.44
CA HIS A 83 -5.85 0.39 10.61
C HIS A 83 -5.22 0.79 9.27
N GLY A 84 -4.97 -0.17 8.38
CA GLY A 84 -4.43 0.12 7.06
C GLY A 84 -5.36 0.98 6.21
N GLN A 85 -6.69 0.83 6.35
CA GLN A 85 -7.67 1.69 5.68
C GLN A 85 -7.59 3.13 6.17
N GLU A 86 -7.44 3.34 7.49
CA GLU A 86 -7.24 4.69 8.05
C GLU A 86 -5.96 5.35 7.54
N VAL A 87 -4.84 4.61 7.53
CA VAL A 87 -3.57 5.09 6.98
C VAL A 87 -3.69 5.42 5.49
N LEU A 88 -4.30 4.52 4.71
CA LEU A 88 -4.51 4.71 3.28
C LEU A 88 -5.35 5.95 2.98
N GLN A 89 -6.50 6.12 3.66
CA GLN A 89 -7.35 7.30 3.52
C GLN A 89 -6.60 8.58 3.89
N GLY A 90 -5.85 8.56 4.99
CA GLY A 90 -5.01 9.67 5.41
C GLY A 90 -3.97 10.05 4.34
N ASN A 91 -3.36 9.07 3.68
CA ASN A 91 -2.40 9.29 2.60
C ASN A 91 -3.05 9.78 1.30
N CYS A 92 -4.25 9.31 0.96
CA CYS A 92 -5.03 9.89 -0.14
C CYS A 92 -5.27 11.38 0.09
N VAL A 93 -5.75 11.75 1.28
CA VAL A 93 -6.02 13.15 1.65
C VAL A 93 -4.72 13.97 1.72
N ARG A 94 -3.63 13.40 2.22
CA ARG A 94 -2.31 14.08 2.30
C ARG A 94 -1.80 14.54 0.93
N CYS A 95 -1.97 13.72 -0.10
CA CYS A 95 -1.53 14.06 -1.47
C CYS A 95 -2.59 14.85 -2.26
N HIS A 96 -3.87 14.63 -1.98
CA HIS A 96 -5.00 15.25 -2.70
C HIS A 96 -5.75 16.32 -1.90
N GLU A 97 -5.11 16.92 -0.89
CA GLU A 97 -5.74 17.84 0.06
C GLU A 97 -6.59 18.91 -0.64
N THR A 98 -5.98 19.61 -1.61
CA THR A 98 -6.64 20.66 -2.39
C THR A 98 -7.80 20.17 -3.25
N THR A 99 -7.82 18.90 -3.65
CA THR A 99 -8.95 18.35 -4.41
C THR A 99 -10.11 18.01 -3.49
N VAL A 100 -9.81 17.52 -2.28
CA VAL A 100 -10.83 16.98 -1.36
C VAL A 100 -11.28 17.95 -0.26
N TRP A 101 -10.74 19.17 -0.20
CA TRP A 101 -10.98 20.07 0.93
C TRP A 101 -12.43 20.52 1.11
N ARG A 102 -13.25 20.53 0.04
CA ARG A 102 -14.68 20.92 0.07
C ARG A 102 -15.65 19.74 -0.01
N ILE A 103 -15.17 18.51 0.07
CA ILE A 103 -16.04 17.33 0.01
C ILE A 103 -16.00 16.58 1.32
N ASP A 104 -17.03 15.78 1.53
CA ASP A 104 -17.05 14.79 2.59
C ASP A 104 -15.94 13.74 2.37
N ARG A 105 -15.24 13.42 3.45
CA ARG A 105 -14.11 12.49 3.52
C ARG A 105 -14.39 11.27 4.39
N GLU A 106 -15.63 11.11 4.87
CA GLU A 106 -16.08 9.93 5.64
C GLU A 106 -16.04 8.67 4.77
N ARG A 107 -16.37 8.79 3.47
CA ARG A 107 -16.28 7.69 2.52
C ARG A 107 -14.83 7.45 2.07
N GLY A 108 -14.39 6.19 2.05
CA GLY A 108 -13.06 5.83 1.57
C GLY A 108 -12.86 6.18 0.10
N CYS A 109 -11.74 6.81 -0.27
CA CYS A 109 -11.47 7.25 -1.64
C CYS A 109 -11.59 6.10 -2.66
N TRP A 110 -11.12 4.89 -2.27
CA TRP A 110 -11.15 3.68 -3.10
C TRP A 110 -12.56 3.13 -3.36
N GLU A 111 -13.59 3.56 -2.62
CA GLU A 111 -14.96 3.12 -2.88
C GLU A 111 -15.52 3.68 -4.19
N CYS A 112 -15.08 4.87 -4.59
CA CYS A 112 -15.34 5.45 -5.91
C CYS A 112 -14.19 5.13 -6.88
N HIS A 113 -12.94 5.31 -6.45
CA HIS A 113 -11.73 5.01 -7.22
C HIS A 113 -11.37 3.52 -7.16
N ARG A 114 -12.32 2.65 -7.54
CA ARG A 114 -12.27 1.19 -7.35
C ARG A 114 -11.14 0.47 -8.08
N ARG A 115 -10.48 1.12 -9.03
CA ARG A 115 -9.31 0.57 -9.69
C ARG A 115 -8.04 0.73 -8.86
N LEU A 116 -7.98 1.77 -8.01
CA LEU A 116 -6.90 1.95 -7.03
C LEU A 116 -6.87 0.88 -5.93
N SER A 117 -7.89 0.01 -5.84
CA SER A 117 -7.95 -1.06 -4.83
C SER A 117 -7.30 -2.38 -5.31
N HIS A 118 -6.43 -2.33 -6.33
CA HIS A 118 -5.70 -3.45 -6.94
C HIS A 118 -6.53 -4.60 -7.54
N THR A 119 -7.85 -4.62 -7.35
CA THR A 119 -8.72 -5.72 -7.82
C THR A 119 -9.33 -5.52 -9.22
N ARG A 120 -9.24 -4.32 -9.78
CA ARG A 120 -9.92 -3.95 -11.05
C ARG A 120 -8.98 -3.35 -12.09
N SER A 121 -7.67 -3.57 -11.92
CA SER A 121 -6.60 -3.01 -12.75
C SER A 121 -5.76 -4.06 -13.46
N GLY A 122 -6.10 -5.35 -13.30
CA GLY A 122 -5.50 -6.43 -14.08
C GLY A 122 -5.92 -6.37 -15.55
N ALA A 123 -5.11 -6.99 -16.42
CA ALA A 123 -5.46 -7.16 -17.83
C ALA A 123 -6.83 -7.85 -17.94
N ILE A 124 -7.71 -7.29 -18.76
CA ILE A 124 -8.88 -8.04 -19.25
C ILE A 124 -8.30 -9.29 -19.92
N LEU A 125 -8.72 -10.49 -19.48
CA LEU A 125 -8.44 -11.72 -20.21
C LEU A 125 -9.05 -11.58 -21.61
N THR A 126 -8.26 -11.12 -22.57
CA THR A 126 -8.58 -11.23 -23.98
C THR A 126 -8.21 -12.66 -24.36
N ASN A 127 -9.20 -13.55 -24.36
CA ASN A 127 -9.10 -14.81 -25.10
C ASN A 127 -8.92 -14.53 -26.58
#